data_AF-A0A5C7EH74-F1
#
_entry.id   AF-A0A5C7EH74-F1
#
_cell.length_a   1.000
_cell.length_b   1.000
_cell.length_c   1.000
_cell.angle_alpha   90.00
_cell.angle_beta   90.00
_cell.angle_gamma   90.00
#
_symmetry.space_group_name_H-M   'P 1'
#
loop_
_entity.id
_entity.type
_entity.pdbx_description
1 polymer ?
#
loop_
_entity_poly.entity_id
_entity_poly.type
_entity_poly.pdbx_seq_one_letter_code
_entity_poly.pdbx_strand_id
1 'polypeptide(L)'
;MRRQNGFAFLGFAIMLAAIAITFIIGEAGIAARAQSSLLDTQKEAYLDMAAQAVESWYARNAAAIDAAAASPFADTDILALAGIERRWDLRVAQSARLADGDIAYRRILLWLPAANPDPSTWDAAAGTFSPGAGVRWRIIDGRRIQSQAYSQTLAAMRAFARKLELRFYAKAATDSSTYLTVNWFRPRGGCASPNPDDIPCLDAYTDASLVNWRVILGEDPGTLKTAWGQSLQVSNLTDSSSSYPPYTMAIAAQTPWGATMRVLAVQPI
;
A
#
# COMPACT_ATOMS: atom_id res chain seq x y z
N MET A 1 -31.25 -58.76 63.74
CA MET A 1 -31.35 -58.08 62.43
C MET A 1 -31.24 -56.56 62.58
N ARG A 2 -30.06 -55.99 62.91
CA ARG A 2 -29.89 -54.53 63.14
C ARG A 2 -28.61 -53.93 62.53
N ARG A 3 -27.94 -54.64 61.62
CA ARG A 3 -26.63 -54.25 61.04
C ARG A 3 -26.65 -53.84 59.55
N GLN A 4 -27.79 -53.84 58.87
CA GLN A 4 -27.85 -53.54 57.43
C GLN A 4 -28.14 -52.07 57.08
N ASN A 5 -28.71 -51.27 57.99
CA ASN A 5 -29.11 -49.88 57.68
C ASN A 5 -27.94 -48.89 57.63
N GLY A 6 -26.80 -49.20 58.27
CA GLY A 6 -25.61 -48.33 58.26
C GLY A 6 -24.83 -48.38 56.94
N PHE A 7 -24.86 -49.52 56.24
CA PHE A 7 -24.13 -49.71 54.98
C PHE A 7 -24.79 -48.97 53.81
N ALA A 8 -26.13 -48.94 53.78
CA ALA A 8 -26.90 -48.24 52.74
C ALA A 8 -26.70 -46.71 52.82
N PHE A 9 -26.63 -46.16 54.05
CA PHE A 9 -26.41 -44.73 54.25
C PHE A 9 -24.99 -44.30 53.86
N LEU A 10 -23.98 -45.13 54.19
CA LEU A 10 -22.59 -44.87 53.80
C LEU A 10 -22.42 -44.91 52.27
N GLY A 11 -23.05 -45.89 51.60
CA GLY A 11 -23.02 -45.99 50.13
C GLY A 11 -23.66 -44.78 49.44
N PHE A 12 -24.79 -44.29 49.97
CA PHE A 12 -25.45 -43.10 49.44
C PHE A 12 -24.62 -41.82 49.63
N ALA A 13 -23.98 -41.66 50.79
CA ALA A 13 -23.08 -40.52 51.05
C ALA A 13 -21.85 -40.52 50.12
N ILE A 14 -21.27 -41.70 49.85
CA ILE A 14 -20.14 -41.84 48.90
C ILE A 14 -20.58 -41.52 47.48
N MET A 15 -21.77 -41.97 47.06
CA MET A 15 -22.32 -41.66 45.74
C MET A 15 -22.59 -40.17 45.57
N LEU A 16 -23.18 -39.50 46.57
CA LEU A 16 -23.39 -38.05 46.56
C LEU A 16 -22.08 -37.27 46.51
N ALA A 17 -21.07 -37.69 47.28
CA ALA A 17 -19.74 -37.09 47.24
C ALA A 17 -19.09 -37.25 45.85
N ALA A 18 -19.22 -38.44 45.22
CA ALA A 18 -18.70 -38.68 43.88
C ALA A 18 -19.39 -37.81 42.80
N ILE A 19 -20.71 -37.64 42.89
CA ILE A 19 -21.47 -36.75 42.01
C ILE A 19 -21.07 -35.29 42.21
N ALA A 20 -20.92 -34.84 43.46
CA ALA A 20 -20.49 -33.48 43.77
C ALA A 20 -19.08 -33.18 43.22
N ILE A 21 -18.14 -34.13 43.37
CA ILE A 21 -16.77 -33.99 42.84
C ILE A 21 -16.77 -33.91 41.31
N THR A 22 -17.54 -34.75 40.61
CA THR A 22 -17.63 -34.70 39.15
C THR A 22 -18.26 -33.41 38.63
N PHE A 23 -19.25 -32.86 39.35
CA PHE A 23 -19.84 -31.57 39.00
C PHE A 23 -18.84 -30.41 39.14
N ILE A 24 -18.09 -30.38 40.24
CA ILE A 24 -17.07 -29.34 40.50
C ILE A 24 -15.94 -29.39 39.45
N ILE A 25 -15.46 -30.60 39.08
CA ILE A 25 -14.44 -30.77 38.04
C ILE A 25 -14.98 -30.36 36.67
N GLY A 26 -16.25 -30.68 36.38
CA GLY A 26 -16.92 -30.31 35.12
C GLY A 26 -17.02 -28.80 34.92
N GLU A 27 -17.48 -28.06 35.94
CA GLU A 27 -17.61 -26.60 35.84
C GLU A 27 -16.25 -25.88 35.75
N ALA A 28 -15.25 -26.33 36.52
CA ALA A 28 -13.90 -25.78 36.43
C ALA A 28 -13.29 -25.97 35.02
N GLY A 29 -13.55 -27.12 34.39
CA GLY A 29 -13.12 -27.40 33.03
C GLY A 29 -13.80 -26.52 31.97
N ILE A 30 -15.10 -26.24 32.13
CA ILE A 30 -15.85 -25.36 31.22
C ILE A 30 -15.38 -23.91 31.37
N ALA A 31 -15.23 -23.43 32.61
CA ALA A 31 -14.76 -22.06 32.88
C ALA A 31 -13.33 -21.83 32.34
N ALA A 32 -12.42 -22.80 32.52
CA ALA A 32 -11.06 -22.72 32.00
C ALA A 32 -11.03 -22.67 30.46
N ARG A 33 -11.87 -23.48 29.78
CA ARG A 33 -11.99 -23.47 28.31
C ARG A 33 -12.62 -22.17 27.79
N ALA A 34 -13.62 -21.64 28.49
CA ALA A 34 -14.23 -20.36 28.14
C ALA A 34 -13.20 -19.23 28.24
N GLN A 35 -12.41 -19.20 29.32
CA GLN A 35 -11.37 -18.20 29.50
C GLN A 35 -10.24 -18.31 28.47
N SER A 36 -9.80 -19.53 28.12
CA SER A 36 -8.79 -19.73 27.07
C SER A 36 -9.30 -19.28 25.70
N SER A 37 -10.55 -19.62 25.37
CA SER A 37 -11.19 -19.19 24.12
C SER A 37 -11.32 -17.66 24.02
N LEU A 38 -11.63 -16.99 25.14
CA LEU A 38 -11.69 -15.53 25.19
C LEU A 38 -10.32 -14.89 24.96
N LEU A 39 -9.27 -15.41 25.62
CA LEU A 39 -7.91 -14.93 25.42
C LEU A 39 -7.45 -15.11 23.96
N ASP A 40 -7.76 -16.25 23.36
CA ASP A 40 -7.44 -16.54 21.97
C ASP A 40 -8.14 -15.58 21.02
N THR A 41 -9.43 -15.28 21.28
CA THR A 41 -10.20 -14.30 20.51
C THR A 41 -9.61 -12.89 20.64
N GLN A 42 -9.19 -12.49 21.85
CA GLN A 42 -8.56 -11.19 22.08
C GLN A 42 -7.22 -11.05 21.36
N LYS A 43 -6.42 -12.13 21.33
CA LYS A 43 -5.13 -12.16 20.61
C LYS A 43 -5.33 -12.01 19.11
N GLU A 44 -6.28 -12.72 18.52
CA GLU A 44 -6.62 -12.58 17.08
C GLU A 44 -7.11 -11.17 16.76
N ALA A 45 -8.06 -10.64 17.54
CA ALA A 45 -8.63 -9.30 17.30
C ALA A 45 -7.57 -8.20 17.37
N TYR A 46 -6.65 -8.29 18.33
CA TYR A 46 -5.53 -7.36 18.43
C TYR A 46 -4.53 -7.51 17.28
N LEU A 47 -4.25 -8.74 16.85
CA LEU A 47 -3.36 -8.98 15.73
C LEU A 47 -3.95 -8.45 14.40
N ASP A 48 -5.26 -8.57 14.20
CA ASP A 48 -5.99 -7.97 13.08
C ASP A 48 -5.94 -6.44 13.11
N MET A 49 -6.22 -5.84 14.28
CA MET A 49 -6.10 -4.39 14.47
C MET A 49 -4.67 -3.91 14.19
N ALA A 50 -3.65 -4.62 14.70
CA ALA A 50 -2.26 -4.31 14.45
C ALA A 50 -1.91 -4.42 12.96
N ALA A 51 -2.38 -5.46 12.27
CA ALA A 51 -2.15 -5.63 10.84
C ALA A 51 -2.76 -4.50 10.01
N GLN A 52 -3.99 -4.08 10.32
CA GLN A 52 -4.65 -2.95 9.65
C GLN A 52 -3.93 -1.62 9.91
N ALA A 53 -3.45 -1.40 11.12
CA ALA A 53 -2.68 -0.21 11.47
C ALA A 53 -1.33 -0.16 10.73
N VAL A 54 -0.60 -1.29 10.69
CA VAL A 54 0.64 -1.41 9.91
C VAL A 54 0.38 -1.26 8.41
N GLU A 55 -0.69 -1.83 7.87
CA GLU A 55 -1.06 -1.68 6.46
C GLU A 55 -1.36 -0.22 6.11
N SER A 56 -2.10 0.48 6.97
CA SER A 56 -2.41 1.91 6.81
C SER A 56 -1.14 2.76 6.91
N TRP A 57 -0.23 2.42 7.84
CA TRP A 57 1.07 3.06 7.95
C TRP A 57 1.92 2.83 6.70
N TYR A 58 1.97 1.59 6.18
CA TYR A 58 2.67 1.25 4.95
C TYR A 58 2.15 2.12 3.82
N ALA A 59 0.82 2.18 3.61
CA ALA A 59 0.22 2.95 2.53
C ALA A 59 0.63 4.44 2.55
N ARG A 60 0.68 5.06 3.74
CA ARG A 60 1.12 6.46 3.89
C ARG A 60 2.62 6.66 3.64
N ASN A 61 3.43 5.65 3.91
CA ASN A 61 4.90 5.71 3.82
C ASN A 61 5.47 4.91 2.64
N ALA A 62 4.60 4.45 1.72
CA ALA A 62 4.94 3.55 0.63
C ALA A 62 6.07 4.09 -0.26
N ALA A 63 6.12 5.41 -0.42
CA ALA A 63 7.18 6.10 -1.14
C ALA A 63 8.56 5.92 -0.49
N ALA A 64 8.64 5.95 0.85
CA ALA A 64 9.90 5.83 1.58
C ALA A 64 10.31 4.37 1.79
N ILE A 65 9.34 3.49 2.09
CA ILE A 65 9.58 2.07 2.40
C ILE A 65 10.26 1.33 1.23
N ASP A 66 9.81 1.60 0.00
CA ASP A 66 10.25 0.87 -1.19
C ASP A 66 11.29 1.62 -2.03
N ALA A 67 11.70 2.82 -1.61
CA ALA A 67 12.66 3.64 -2.35
C ALA A 67 14.04 2.98 -2.48
N ALA A 68 14.58 2.51 -1.37
CA ALA A 68 15.90 1.90 -1.30
C ALA A 68 15.83 0.37 -1.22
N ALA A 69 16.95 -0.28 -1.53
CA ALA A 69 17.11 -1.73 -1.40
C ALA A 69 16.94 -2.19 0.06
N ALA A 70 17.38 -1.38 1.03
CA ALA A 70 17.09 -1.54 2.45
C ALA A 70 15.99 -0.56 2.88
N SER A 71 15.12 -0.99 3.79
CA SER A 71 14.10 -0.12 4.36
C SER A 71 14.76 0.89 5.30
N PRO A 72 14.36 2.17 5.28
CA PRO A 72 14.87 3.16 6.23
C PRO A 72 14.29 2.97 7.65
N PHE A 73 13.29 2.10 7.81
CA PHE A 73 12.63 1.84 9.09
C PHE A 73 13.14 0.52 9.68
N ALA A 74 13.63 0.56 10.91
CA ALA A 74 13.98 -0.65 11.64
C ALA A 74 12.73 -1.41 12.07
N ASP A 75 12.81 -2.74 12.12
CA ASP A 75 11.69 -3.61 12.53
C ASP A 75 11.13 -3.19 13.89
N THR A 76 12.00 -2.77 14.82
CA THR A 76 11.61 -2.33 16.16
C THR A 76 10.66 -1.14 16.17
N ASP A 77 10.75 -0.28 15.16
CA ASP A 77 10.09 1.02 15.13
C ASP A 77 8.76 0.98 14.38
N ILE A 78 8.54 -0.03 13.54
CA ILE A 78 7.33 -0.18 12.72
C ILE A 78 6.06 -0.12 13.59
N LEU A 79 6.04 -0.83 14.72
CA LEU A 79 4.88 -0.85 15.61
C LEU A 79 4.62 0.53 16.23
N ALA A 80 5.67 1.23 16.67
CA ALA A 80 5.54 2.55 17.25
C ALA A 80 5.06 3.58 16.22
N LEU A 81 5.62 3.55 15.00
CA LEU A 81 5.23 4.42 13.90
C LEU A 81 3.81 4.14 13.39
N ALA A 82 3.33 2.90 13.54
CA ALA A 82 1.95 2.51 13.28
C ALA A 82 0.99 2.83 14.44
N GLY A 83 1.49 3.33 15.58
CA GLY A 83 0.69 3.66 16.76
C GLY A 83 0.21 2.44 17.56
N ILE A 84 0.95 1.32 17.50
CA ILE A 84 0.60 0.05 18.13
C ILE A 84 1.39 -0.13 19.42
N GLU A 85 0.69 -0.23 20.55
CA GLU A 85 1.27 -0.62 21.83
C GLU A 85 1.56 -2.12 21.84
N ARG A 86 2.79 -2.54 22.15
CA ARG A 86 3.18 -3.96 22.17
C ARG A 86 2.48 -4.72 23.30
N ARG A 87 1.74 -5.78 22.95
CA ARG A 87 1.12 -6.74 23.89
C ARG A 87 1.44 -8.18 23.49
N TRP A 88 1.47 -9.08 24.48
CA TRP A 88 1.69 -10.53 24.30
C TRP A 88 2.94 -10.90 23.47
N ASP A 89 4.04 -10.18 23.67
CA ASP A 89 5.29 -10.35 22.89
C ASP A 89 5.05 -10.27 21.37
N LEU A 90 4.20 -9.33 20.91
CA LEU A 90 4.04 -9.08 19.47
C LEU A 90 5.38 -8.77 18.82
N ARG A 91 5.74 -9.60 17.84
CA ARG A 91 6.93 -9.46 17.03
C ARG A 91 6.58 -8.95 15.65
N VAL A 92 7.55 -8.27 15.06
CA VAL A 92 7.46 -7.69 13.72
C VAL A 92 8.77 -7.94 13.00
N ALA A 93 8.66 -8.24 11.71
CA ALA A 93 9.79 -8.35 10.81
C ALA A 93 9.38 -7.87 9.43
N GLN A 94 10.33 -7.36 8.66
CA GLN A 94 10.09 -6.98 7.27
C GLN A 94 10.96 -7.79 6.30
N SER A 95 10.51 -7.92 5.07
CA SER A 95 11.30 -8.54 4.01
C SER A 95 12.32 -7.54 3.44
N ALA A 96 13.31 -8.07 2.75
CA ALA A 96 14.00 -7.35 1.68
C ALA A 96 12.98 -6.85 0.63
N ARG A 97 13.41 -5.93 -0.23
CA ARG A 97 12.55 -5.45 -1.32
C ARG A 97 12.35 -6.59 -2.32
N LEU A 98 11.10 -7.01 -2.45
CA LEU A 98 10.63 -7.98 -3.43
C LEU A 98 10.23 -7.26 -4.71
N ALA A 99 10.16 -8.00 -5.81
CA ALA A 99 9.71 -7.47 -7.10
C ALA A 99 8.76 -8.47 -7.78
N ASP A 100 7.73 -7.95 -8.44
CA ASP A 100 6.86 -8.70 -9.34
C ASP A 100 6.51 -7.81 -10.54
N GLY A 101 7.10 -8.13 -11.70
CA GLY A 101 7.08 -7.27 -12.87
C GLY A 101 7.72 -5.91 -12.58
N ASP A 102 7.02 -4.84 -12.95
CA ASP A 102 7.46 -3.45 -12.74
C ASP A 102 7.20 -2.91 -11.32
N ILE A 103 6.67 -3.74 -10.41
CA ILE A 103 6.27 -3.33 -9.06
C ILE A 103 7.24 -3.91 -8.04
N ALA A 104 7.90 -3.02 -7.30
CA ALA A 104 8.68 -3.41 -6.12
C ALA A 104 7.88 -3.14 -4.84
N TYR A 105 8.02 -4.04 -3.86
CA TYR A 105 7.27 -3.99 -2.61
C TYR A 105 8.00 -4.72 -1.49
N ARG A 106 7.51 -4.59 -0.26
CA ARG A 106 7.92 -5.40 0.89
C ARG A 106 6.72 -6.09 1.52
N ARG A 107 7.01 -7.13 2.27
CA ARG A 107 6.08 -7.77 3.19
C ARG A 107 6.46 -7.43 4.61
N ILE A 108 5.46 -7.14 5.43
CA ILE A 108 5.64 -6.98 6.88
C ILE A 108 4.90 -8.10 7.57
N LEU A 109 5.64 -8.86 8.36
CA LEU A 109 5.13 -9.94 9.18
C LEU A 109 4.87 -9.42 10.59
N LEU A 110 3.68 -9.73 11.12
CA LEU A 110 3.34 -9.59 12.53
C LEU A 110 3.02 -10.97 13.09
N TRP A 111 3.54 -11.31 14.27
CA TRP A 111 3.18 -12.58 14.90
C TRP A 111 3.25 -12.55 16.42
N LEU A 112 2.44 -13.43 17.03
CA LEU A 112 2.38 -13.69 18.45
C LEU A 112 2.96 -15.08 18.73
N PRO A 113 4.14 -15.18 19.37
CA PRO A 113 4.74 -16.47 19.74
C PRO A 113 3.83 -17.28 20.65
N ALA A 114 3.80 -18.60 20.44
CA ALA A 114 3.04 -19.54 21.28
C ALA A 114 3.88 -20.24 22.36
N ALA A 115 5.20 -20.25 22.19
CA ALA A 115 6.16 -20.88 23.09
C ALA A 115 7.43 -20.03 23.20
N ASN A 116 8.22 -20.29 24.25
CA ASN A 116 9.56 -19.71 24.43
C ASN A 116 10.56 -20.86 24.67
N PRO A 117 11.54 -21.09 23.79
CA PRO A 117 11.86 -20.30 22.59
C PRO A 117 10.78 -20.41 21.50
N ASP A 118 10.64 -19.34 20.71
CA ASP A 118 9.76 -19.30 19.53
C ASP A 118 10.43 -20.04 18.37
N PRO A 119 9.84 -21.16 17.88
CA PRO A 119 10.45 -21.93 16.80
C PRO A 119 10.15 -21.36 15.40
N SER A 120 9.43 -20.25 15.30
CA SER A 120 9.08 -19.65 14.01
C SER A 120 10.29 -19.05 13.31
N THR A 121 10.34 -19.15 11.98
CA THR A 121 11.43 -18.59 11.17
C THR A 121 10.91 -17.63 10.12
N TRP A 122 11.65 -16.53 9.91
CA TRP A 122 11.38 -15.53 8.88
C TRP A 122 12.52 -15.52 7.87
N ASP A 123 12.21 -15.80 6.61
CA ASP A 123 13.12 -15.56 5.50
C ASP A 123 12.85 -14.16 4.95
N ALA A 124 13.68 -13.20 5.35
CA ALA A 124 13.57 -11.83 4.89
C ALA A 124 13.83 -11.70 3.38
N ALA A 125 14.66 -12.55 2.77
CA ALA A 125 14.97 -12.46 1.35
C ALA A 125 13.80 -12.92 0.48
N ALA A 126 13.14 -14.02 0.85
CA ALA A 126 11.95 -14.52 0.15
C ALA A 126 10.64 -13.84 0.61
N GLY A 127 10.65 -13.17 1.77
CA GLY A 127 9.45 -12.62 2.39
C GLY A 127 8.44 -13.72 2.75
N THR A 128 8.93 -14.85 3.26
CA THR A 128 8.14 -16.03 3.63
C THR A 128 8.31 -16.36 5.10
N PHE A 129 7.21 -16.74 5.75
CA PHE A 129 7.16 -17.07 7.17
C PHE A 129 6.83 -18.55 7.36
N SER A 130 7.60 -19.24 8.21
CA SER A 130 7.30 -20.60 8.67
C SER A 130 6.88 -20.54 10.14
N PRO A 131 5.57 -20.52 10.45
CA PRO A 131 5.08 -20.39 11.82
C PRO A 131 5.35 -21.66 12.63
N GLY A 132 5.72 -21.47 13.90
CA GLY A 132 5.67 -22.53 14.90
C GLY A 132 4.24 -23.02 15.19
N ALA A 133 4.12 -24.19 15.81
CA ALA A 133 2.81 -24.70 16.23
C ALA A 133 2.10 -23.72 17.18
N GLY A 134 0.85 -23.37 16.88
CA GLY A 134 0.03 -22.45 17.69
C GLY A 134 0.34 -20.96 17.51
N VAL A 135 1.30 -20.59 16.66
CA VAL A 135 1.67 -19.19 16.39
C VAL A 135 0.61 -18.52 15.54
N ARG A 136 0.17 -17.34 15.98
CA ARG A 136 -0.78 -16.48 15.25
C ARG A 136 -0.01 -15.41 14.51
N TRP A 137 -0.33 -15.18 13.25
CA TRP A 137 0.41 -14.24 12.43
C TRP A 137 -0.45 -13.57 11.36
N ARG A 138 0.03 -12.44 10.85
CA ARG A 138 -0.50 -11.72 9.69
C ARG A 138 0.66 -11.24 8.84
N ILE A 139 0.53 -11.36 7.52
CA ILE A 139 1.45 -10.76 6.55
C ILE A 139 0.70 -9.64 5.86
N ILE A 140 1.26 -8.44 5.96
CA ILE A 140 0.84 -7.28 5.19
C ILE A 140 1.63 -7.32 3.88
N ASP A 141 0.93 -7.60 2.78
CA ASP A 141 1.55 -7.65 1.44
C ASP A 141 1.50 -6.27 0.75
N GLY A 142 2.65 -5.60 0.73
CA GLY A 142 2.82 -4.31 0.07
C GLY A 142 2.54 -4.35 -1.44
N ARG A 143 2.56 -5.54 -2.08
CA ARG A 143 2.28 -5.68 -3.52
C ARG A 143 0.93 -5.07 -3.88
N ARG A 144 -0.11 -5.33 -3.08
CA ARG A 144 -1.48 -4.83 -3.37
C ARG A 144 -1.51 -3.31 -3.30
N ILE A 145 -0.89 -2.73 -2.28
CA ILE A 145 -0.79 -1.29 -2.06
C ILE A 145 -0.05 -0.63 -3.23
N GLN A 146 1.10 -1.18 -3.61
CA GLN A 146 1.92 -0.64 -4.69
C GLN A 146 1.28 -0.81 -6.07
N SER A 147 0.60 -1.93 -6.32
CA SER A 147 -0.18 -2.13 -7.56
C SER A 147 -1.31 -1.12 -7.69
N GLN A 148 -2.01 -0.84 -6.58
CA GLN A 148 -3.05 0.17 -6.56
C GLN A 148 -2.48 1.58 -6.83
N ALA A 149 -1.40 1.96 -6.15
CA ALA A 149 -0.71 3.24 -6.37
C ALA A 149 -0.20 3.41 -7.81
N TYR A 150 0.36 2.35 -8.38
CA TYR A 150 0.78 2.31 -9.79
C TYR A 150 -0.42 2.55 -10.72
N SER A 151 -1.52 1.83 -10.54
CA SER A 151 -2.71 1.97 -11.39
C SER A 151 -3.35 3.37 -11.29
N GLN A 152 -3.39 3.95 -10.09
CA GLN A 152 -3.89 5.31 -9.85
C GLN A 152 -3.00 6.35 -10.54
N THR A 153 -1.68 6.21 -10.44
CA THR A 153 -0.72 7.08 -11.12
C THR A 153 -0.90 7.00 -12.64
N LEU A 154 -1.01 5.80 -13.20
CA LEU A 154 -1.23 5.62 -14.64
C LEU A 154 -2.57 6.24 -15.10
N ALA A 155 -3.62 6.08 -14.31
CA ALA A 155 -4.93 6.68 -14.60
C ALA A 155 -4.86 8.22 -14.58
N ALA A 156 -4.17 8.81 -13.59
CA ALA A 156 -3.95 10.25 -13.50
C ALA A 156 -3.14 10.77 -14.70
N MET A 157 -2.04 10.09 -15.08
CA MET A 157 -1.24 10.43 -16.25
C MET A 157 -2.05 10.39 -17.55
N ARG A 158 -2.88 9.35 -17.75
CA ARG A 158 -3.77 9.24 -18.92
C ARG A 158 -4.86 10.31 -18.92
N ALA A 159 -5.42 10.65 -17.76
CA ALA A 159 -6.38 11.73 -17.65
C ALA A 159 -5.76 13.09 -18.00
N PHE A 160 -4.53 13.33 -17.55
CA PHE A 160 -3.77 14.53 -17.89
C PHE A 160 -3.40 14.58 -19.37
N ALA A 161 -2.97 13.45 -19.96
CA ALA A 161 -2.72 13.33 -21.40
C ALA A 161 -3.95 13.76 -22.22
N ARG A 162 -5.13 13.23 -21.89
CA ARG A 162 -6.38 13.61 -22.58
C ARG A 162 -6.69 15.10 -22.50
N LYS A 163 -6.39 15.77 -21.39
CA LYS A 163 -6.55 17.23 -21.28
C LYS A 163 -5.61 17.98 -22.24
N LEU A 164 -4.37 17.53 -22.35
CA LEU A 164 -3.40 18.07 -23.30
C LEU A 164 -3.87 17.86 -24.76
N GLU A 165 -4.39 16.67 -25.09
CA GLU A 165 -4.93 16.35 -26.42
C GLU A 165 -6.16 17.21 -26.75
N LEU A 166 -7.08 17.39 -25.80
CA LEU A 166 -8.24 18.27 -25.96
C LEU A 166 -7.84 19.73 -26.16
N ARG A 167 -6.82 20.22 -25.43
CA ARG A 167 -6.26 21.55 -25.67
C ARG A 167 -5.66 21.66 -27.07
N PHE A 168 -4.90 20.65 -27.49
CA PHE A 168 -4.32 20.62 -28.84
C PHE A 168 -5.43 20.78 -29.89
N TYR A 169 -6.49 19.98 -29.78
CA TYR A 169 -7.66 20.06 -30.65
C TYR A 169 -8.31 21.45 -30.62
N ALA A 170 -8.55 22.02 -29.44
CA ALA A 170 -9.17 23.34 -29.30
C ALA A 170 -8.33 24.47 -29.92
N LYS A 171 -6.99 24.41 -29.79
CA LYS A 171 -6.08 25.36 -30.44
C LYS A 171 -6.08 25.19 -31.96
N ALA A 172 -6.04 23.95 -32.45
CA ALA A 172 -6.11 23.67 -33.87
C ALA A 172 -7.45 24.09 -34.50
N ALA A 173 -8.57 23.95 -33.77
CA ALA A 173 -9.89 24.32 -34.26
C ALA A 173 -10.15 25.84 -34.29
N THR A 174 -9.48 26.60 -33.43
CA THR A 174 -9.62 28.07 -33.39
C THR A 174 -8.67 28.78 -34.35
N ASP A 175 -7.58 28.14 -34.76
CA ASP A 175 -6.69 28.67 -35.78
C ASP A 175 -7.22 28.38 -37.20
N SER A 176 -7.68 29.43 -37.89
CA SER A 176 -8.12 29.36 -39.28
C SER A 176 -7.04 28.90 -40.28
N SER A 177 -5.77 28.89 -39.87
CA SER A 177 -4.68 28.30 -40.65
C SER A 177 -4.60 26.79 -40.37
N THR A 178 -5.37 26.01 -41.14
CA THR A 178 -5.54 24.54 -41.10
C THR A 178 -4.28 23.73 -41.44
N TYR A 179 -3.12 24.09 -40.91
CA TYR A 179 -1.89 23.33 -41.15
C TYR A 179 -1.70 22.28 -40.05
N LEU A 180 -1.79 21.00 -40.45
CA LEU A 180 -1.43 19.82 -39.62
C LEU A 180 0.03 19.87 -39.11
N THR A 181 0.83 20.81 -39.61
CA THR A 181 2.25 21.02 -39.30
C THR A 181 2.48 21.92 -38.10
N VAL A 182 1.43 22.43 -37.44
CA VAL A 182 1.60 23.26 -36.23
C VAL A 182 1.59 22.38 -34.99
N ASN A 183 2.71 22.39 -34.25
CA ASN A 183 2.82 21.67 -32.99
C ASN A 183 2.27 22.51 -31.82
N TRP A 184 1.00 22.30 -31.47
CA TRP A 184 0.34 22.99 -30.36
C TRP A 184 0.76 22.51 -28.96
N PHE A 185 1.64 21.52 -28.86
CA PHE A 185 2.32 21.18 -27.60
C PHE A 185 3.51 22.11 -27.31
N ARG A 186 3.86 23.01 -28.23
CA ARG A 186 4.92 24.02 -28.09
C ARG A 186 4.41 25.42 -28.48
N PRO A 187 5.06 26.51 -28.03
CA PRO A 187 4.65 27.86 -28.41
C PRO A 187 4.92 28.13 -29.90
N ARG A 188 3.95 28.69 -30.62
CA ARG A 188 4.07 29.01 -32.05
C ARG A 188 5.12 30.10 -32.32
N GLY A 189 5.22 31.09 -31.43
CA GLY A 189 6.21 32.18 -31.51
C GLY A 189 7.64 31.76 -31.16
N GLY A 190 7.86 30.48 -30.87
CA GLY A 190 9.14 29.96 -30.38
C GLY A 190 9.30 30.11 -28.86
N CYS A 191 10.42 29.59 -28.35
CA CYS A 191 10.65 29.46 -26.91
C CYS A 191 11.04 30.76 -26.20
N ALA A 192 11.39 31.82 -26.94
CA ALA A 192 11.89 33.06 -26.37
C ALA A 192 10.80 33.96 -25.75
N SER A 193 9.55 33.82 -26.17
CA SER A 193 8.43 34.64 -25.69
C SER A 193 7.11 33.90 -25.86
N PRO A 194 6.85 32.85 -25.06
CA PRO A 194 5.57 32.13 -25.11
C PRO A 194 4.43 33.04 -24.64
N ASN A 195 3.24 32.89 -25.23
CA ASN A 195 2.05 33.53 -24.68
C ASN A 195 1.70 32.90 -23.32
N PRO A 196 0.98 33.61 -22.43
CA PRO A 196 0.62 33.10 -21.12
C PRO A 196 -0.20 31.79 -21.15
N ASP A 197 -0.92 31.53 -22.23
CA ASP A 197 -1.76 30.36 -22.46
C ASP A 197 -1.09 29.28 -23.34
N ASP A 198 0.17 29.49 -23.75
CA ASP A 198 0.98 28.51 -24.44
C ASP A 198 1.65 27.55 -23.46
N ILE A 199 1.81 26.29 -23.89
CA ILE A 199 2.68 25.35 -23.18
C ILE A 199 4.12 25.81 -23.43
N PRO A 200 4.92 26.15 -22.40
CA PRO A 200 6.29 26.60 -22.59
C PRO A 200 7.15 25.51 -23.24
N CYS A 201 8.34 25.86 -23.72
CA CYS A 201 9.28 24.84 -24.18
C CYS A 201 9.83 24.07 -22.97
N LEU A 202 9.57 22.77 -22.96
CA LEU A 202 9.94 21.84 -21.91
C LEU A 202 10.92 20.83 -22.51
N ASP A 203 12.13 21.32 -22.79
CA ASP A 203 13.12 20.58 -23.58
C ASP A 203 13.70 19.37 -22.83
N ALA A 204 13.63 19.40 -21.50
CA ALA A 204 13.87 18.28 -20.61
C ALA A 204 12.62 18.01 -19.75
N TYR A 205 12.59 16.85 -19.08
CA TYR A 205 11.58 16.56 -18.09
C TYR A 205 11.58 17.64 -17.01
N THR A 206 10.45 18.32 -16.88
CA THR A 206 10.22 19.40 -15.94
C THR A 206 9.09 19.00 -15.00
N ASP A 207 9.20 19.39 -13.74
CA ASP A 207 8.13 19.18 -12.76
C ASP A 207 6.86 19.92 -13.21
N ALA A 208 5.76 19.19 -13.37
CA ALA A 208 4.49 19.75 -13.81
C ALA A 208 3.97 20.84 -12.88
N SER A 209 4.29 20.81 -11.58
CA SER A 209 3.90 21.85 -10.62
C SER A 209 4.52 23.22 -10.90
N LEU A 210 5.60 23.28 -11.69
CA LEU A 210 6.28 24.52 -12.06
C LEU A 210 5.67 25.20 -13.29
N VAL A 211 4.77 24.51 -14.00
CA VAL A 211 4.09 25.03 -15.19
C VAL A 211 2.70 25.54 -14.80
N ASN A 212 2.28 26.67 -15.36
CA ASN A 212 0.99 27.30 -15.06
C ASN A 212 -0.19 26.59 -15.75
N TRP A 213 -0.41 25.31 -15.41
CA TRP A 213 -1.51 24.51 -15.95
C TRP A 213 -2.89 25.07 -15.65
N ARG A 214 -3.00 25.93 -14.64
CA ARG A 214 -4.24 26.62 -14.30
C ARG A 214 -4.68 27.55 -15.41
N VAL A 215 -3.75 28.31 -15.99
CA VAL A 215 -4.03 29.18 -17.13
C VAL A 215 -4.12 28.36 -18.43
N ILE A 216 -3.24 27.38 -18.62
CA ILE A 216 -3.12 26.63 -19.88
C ILE A 216 -4.26 25.62 -20.09
N LEU A 217 -4.71 24.93 -19.03
CA LEU A 217 -5.67 23.82 -19.07
C LEU A 217 -6.83 23.97 -18.09
N GLY A 218 -6.84 24.99 -17.22
CA GLY A 218 -7.77 25.05 -16.10
C GLY A 218 -7.48 24.01 -15.00
N GLU A 219 -6.29 23.41 -15.01
CA GLU A 219 -5.93 22.34 -14.06
C GLU A 219 -5.10 22.90 -12.91
N ASP A 220 -5.41 22.48 -11.68
CA ASP A 220 -4.58 22.83 -10.53
C ASP A 220 -3.24 22.07 -10.58
N PRO A 221 -2.08 22.75 -10.65
CA PRO A 221 -0.78 22.05 -10.70
C PRO A 221 -0.54 21.17 -9.46
N GLY A 222 -1.18 21.48 -8.33
CA GLY A 222 -1.10 20.69 -7.09
C GLY A 222 -1.69 19.28 -7.18
N THR A 223 -2.59 19.01 -8.13
CA THR A 223 -3.22 17.69 -8.33
C THR A 223 -2.42 16.78 -9.27
N LEU A 224 -1.43 17.34 -9.99
CA LEU A 224 -0.59 16.61 -10.94
C LEU A 224 0.54 15.86 -10.21
N LYS A 225 0.14 14.90 -9.39
CA LYS A 225 1.04 14.07 -8.57
C LYS A 225 0.81 12.59 -8.81
N THR A 226 1.83 11.80 -8.56
CA THR A 226 1.74 10.34 -8.44
C THR A 226 0.99 9.98 -7.16
N ALA A 227 0.54 8.73 -7.06
CA ALA A 227 -0.06 8.19 -5.83
C ALA A 227 0.93 8.16 -4.64
N TRP A 228 2.24 8.32 -4.92
CA TRP A 228 3.30 8.44 -3.92
C TRP A 228 3.61 9.89 -3.53
N GLY A 229 2.88 10.86 -4.10
CA GLY A 229 2.98 12.28 -3.74
C GLY A 229 4.05 13.08 -4.49
N GLN A 230 4.81 12.45 -5.39
CA GLN A 230 5.78 13.15 -6.24
C GLN A 230 5.06 13.82 -7.42
N SER A 231 5.52 14.98 -7.87
CA SER A 231 4.94 15.63 -9.05
C SER A 231 5.17 14.82 -10.32
N LEU A 232 4.18 14.82 -11.22
CA LEU A 232 4.38 14.33 -12.59
C LEU A 232 5.46 15.18 -13.29
N GLN A 233 6.19 14.55 -14.20
CA GLN A 233 7.18 15.20 -15.04
C GLN A 233 6.63 15.32 -16.46
N VAL A 234 6.96 16.41 -17.15
CA VAL A 234 6.46 16.70 -18.49
C VAL A 234 7.60 17.13 -19.42
N SER A 235 7.52 16.75 -20.68
CA SER A 235 8.42 17.25 -21.73
C SER A 235 7.69 17.30 -23.08
N ASN A 236 8.00 18.30 -23.89
CA ASN A 236 7.53 18.43 -25.28
C ASN A 236 8.72 18.41 -26.27
N LEU A 237 9.84 17.82 -25.87
CA LEU A 237 11.01 17.51 -26.71
C LEU A 237 11.55 16.11 -26.40
N THR A 238 11.92 15.89 -25.14
CA THR A 238 12.43 14.60 -24.68
C THR A 238 11.30 13.58 -24.77
N ASP A 239 11.59 12.42 -25.37
CA ASP A 239 10.62 11.33 -25.60
C ASP A 239 9.34 11.75 -26.33
N SER A 240 9.42 12.83 -27.10
CA SER A 240 8.28 13.45 -27.79
C SER A 240 8.55 13.57 -29.29
N SER A 241 7.52 13.42 -30.12
CA SER A 241 7.59 13.76 -31.53
C SER A 241 7.35 15.24 -31.68
N SER A 242 8.41 16.02 -31.91
CA SER A 242 8.32 17.47 -32.05
C SER A 242 8.52 17.96 -33.49
N SER A 243 9.14 17.15 -34.35
CA SER A 243 9.57 17.56 -35.69
C SER A 243 8.53 17.29 -36.79
N TYR A 244 7.73 16.23 -36.64
CA TYR A 244 6.72 15.83 -37.62
C TYR A 244 5.45 15.32 -36.93
N PRO A 245 4.27 15.54 -37.53
CA PRO A 245 3.02 14.99 -37.02
C PRO A 245 2.99 13.45 -37.13
N PRO A 246 2.29 12.73 -36.22
CA PRO A 246 1.56 13.29 -35.08
C PRO A 246 2.52 13.80 -34.00
N TYR A 247 2.33 15.05 -33.58
CA TYR A 247 3.12 15.61 -32.49
C TYR A 247 2.75 14.94 -31.18
N THR A 248 3.70 14.81 -30.26
CA THR A 248 3.42 14.26 -28.93
C THR A 248 4.03 15.10 -27.83
N MET A 249 3.51 14.90 -26.62
CA MET A 249 4.07 15.42 -25.39
C MET A 249 4.18 14.29 -24.37
N ALA A 250 5.37 14.09 -23.83
CA ALA A 250 5.64 13.04 -22.85
C ALA A 250 5.25 13.48 -21.44
N ILE A 251 4.60 12.56 -20.72
CA ILE A 251 4.31 12.64 -19.29
C ILE A 251 5.03 11.45 -18.66
N ALA A 252 5.87 11.72 -17.66
CA ALA A 252 6.59 10.71 -16.91
C ALA A 252 6.26 10.77 -15.42
N ALA A 253 6.37 9.63 -14.76
CA ALA A 253 6.30 9.50 -13.32
C ALA A 253 7.38 8.52 -12.86
N GLN A 254 8.09 8.85 -11.79
CA GLN A 254 9.02 7.92 -11.16
C GLN A 254 8.30 7.14 -10.07
N THR A 255 8.50 5.83 -10.05
CA THR A 255 8.08 4.97 -8.95
C THR A 255 9.08 5.09 -7.80
N PRO A 256 8.71 4.75 -6.56
CA PRO A 256 9.64 4.79 -5.43
C PRO A 256 10.93 4.01 -5.68
N TRP A 257 10.83 2.84 -6.30
CA TRP A 257 11.98 1.97 -6.60
C TRP A 257 12.78 2.37 -7.84
N GLY A 258 12.48 3.53 -8.45
CA GLY A 258 13.27 4.13 -9.53
C GLY A 258 12.85 3.75 -10.95
N ALA A 259 11.85 2.89 -11.13
CA ALA A 259 11.29 2.63 -12.47
C ALA A 259 10.51 3.86 -12.97
N THR A 260 10.51 4.10 -14.28
CA THR A 260 9.83 5.24 -14.91
C THR A 260 8.59 4.76 -15.66
N MET A 261 7.44 5.34 -15.32
CA MET A 261 6.19 5.20 -16.05
C MET A 261 6.10 6.32 -17.09
N ARG A 262 5.63 6.03 -18.30
CA ARG A 262 5.50 7.02 -19.38
C ARG A 262 4.16 6.91 -20.08
N VAL A 263 3.54 8.06 -20.33
CA VAL A 263 2.32 8.23 -21.13
C VAL A 263 2.57 9.37 -22.12
N LEU A 264 2.12 9.21 -23.37
CA LEU A 264 2.18 10.26 -24.38
C LEU A 264 0.79 10.87 -24.56
N ALA A 265 0.71 12.19 -24.55
CA ALA A 265 -0.39 12.90 -25.19
C ALA A 265 -0.06 13.00 -26.68
N VAL A 266 -1.01 12.64 -27.54
CA VAL A 266 -0.78 12.58 -29.00
C VAL A 266 -1.68 13.57 -29.71
N GLN A 267 -1.16 14.23 -30.74
CA GLN A 267 -1.97 15.05 -31.65
C GLN A 267 -3.16 14.22 -32.14
N PRO A 268 -4.41 14.65 -31.85
CA PRO A 268 -5.58 13.97 -32.37
C PRO A 268 -5.62 14.11 -33.90
N ILE A 269 -5.97 13.01 -34.58
CA ILE A 269 -6.13 12.94 -36.04
C ILE A 269 -7.53 13.43 -36.41
#